data_AF-A0A0L0LG22-F1
#
_entry.id   AF-A0A0L0LG22-F1
#
_cell.length_a   1.000
_cell.length_b   1.000
_cell.length_c   1.000
_cell.angle_alpha   90.00
_cell.angle_beta   90.00
_cell.angle_gamma   90.00
#
_symmetry.space_group_name_H-M   'P 1'
#
loop_
_entity.id
_entity.type
_entity.pdbx_description
1 polymer ?
#
loop_
_entity_poly.entity_id
_entity_poly.type
_entity_poly.pdbx_seq_one_letter_code
_entity_poly.pdbx_strand_id
1 'polypeptide(L)'
;MAIIVRPLEESSREWQDLYTYAKGIYLNGECYTFAAALSRALDWPMIGLMEGDTVAHAAVLTPEDKILDVRGIPFAQDDPEFGRIFNHKPPYDDCLQFLLEEDFPRPFHERHILIAQRYAQQLWPSLPWPYSRERKVQNFLEGLERLCTEHDVSIFTPNGGSIFLEDCQGGEAGFEGTAFPSDGKYIIKRILKNEGE
;
A
#
# COMPACT_ATOMS: atom_id res chain seq x y z
N MET A 1 -26.00 0.60 -10.36
CA MET A 1 -26.19 0.58 -8.89
C MET A 1 -25.11 1.48 -8.28
N ALA A 2 -25.22 2.01 -7.05
CA ALA A 2 -24.09 2.77 -6.48
C ALA A 2 -23.01 1.77 -6.01
N ILE A 3 -21.83 1.79 -6.63
CA ILE A 3 -20.66 1.02 -6.17
C ILE A 3 -20.04 1.74 -4.98
N ILE A 4 -19.89 1.03 -3.87
CA ILE A 4 -19.33 1.58 -2.63
C ILE A 4 -18.10 0.77 -2.26
N VAL A 5 -16.93 1.41 -2.30
CA VAL A 5 -15.68 0.87 -1.75
C VAL A 5 -15.43 1.57 -0.42
N ARG A 6 -15.23 0.80 0.66
CA ARG A 6 -14.96 1.34 1.99
C ARG A 6 -13.51 1.06 2.37
N PRO A 7 -12.74 2.07 2.81
CA PRO A 7 -11.43 1.83 3.37
C PRO A 7 -11.54 1.07 4.69
N LEU A 8 -10.40 0.61 5.18
CA LEU A 8 -10.31 0.06 6.53
C LEU A 8 -10.62 1.16 7.54
N GLU A 9 -11.51 0.89 8.51
CA GLU A 9 -11.86 1.86 9.53
C GLU A 9 -10.69 2.07 10.48
N GLU A 10 -10.22 3.32 10.61
CA GLU A 10 -9.24 3.68 11.63
C GLU A 10 -9.79 3.28 13.00
N SER A 11 -8.98 2.58 13.80
CA SER A 11 -9.34 1.96 15.09
C SER A 11 -10.03 0.59 15.04
N SER A 12 -10.36 0.03 13.87
CA SER A 12 -10.80 -1.37 13.80
C SER A 12 -9.70 -2.31 14.29
N ARG A 13 -10.06 -3.54 14.70
CA ARG A 13 -9.08 -4.55 15.13
C ARG A 13 -8.08 -4.86 14.01
N GLU A 14 -8.58 -5.03 12.80
CA GLU A 14 -7.76 -5.29 11.61
C GLU A 14 -6.81 -4.12 11.32
N TRP A 15 -7.26 -2.87 11.50
CA TRP A 15 -6.39 -1.70 11.39
C TRP A 15 -5.30 -1.71 12.45
N GLN A 16 -5.65 -2.01 13.72
CA GLN A 16 -4.69 -2.06 14.82
C GLN A 16 -3.64 -3.16 14.63
N ASP A 17 -4.07 -4.34 14.16
CA ASP A 17 -3.20 -5.46 13.84
C ASP A 17 -2.23 -5.08 12.71
N LEU A 18 -2.74 -4.47 11.63
CA LEU A 18 -1.93 -3.99 10.52
C LEU A 18 -0.96 -2.88 10.94
N TYR A 19 -1.43 -1.91 11.74
CA TYR A 19 -0.61 -0.80 12.22
C TYR A 19 0.52 -1.30 13.11
N THR A 20 0.24 -2.23 14.02
CA THR A 20 1.24 -2.85 14.89
C THR A 20 2.29 -3.58 14.06
N TYR A 21 1.85 -4.34 13.06
CA TYR A 21 2.74 -5.05 12.14
C TYR A 21 3.62 -4.09 11.33
N ALA A 22 3.02 -3.10 10.66
CA ALA A 22 3.74 -2.13 9.83
C ALA A 22 4.73 -1.32 10.68
N LYS A 23 4.31 -0.83 11.85
CA LYS A 23 5.19 -0.11 12.76
C LYS A 23 6.36 -0.97 13.23
N GLY A 24 6.12 -2.25 13.54
CA GLY A 24 7.18 -3.18 13.95
C GLY A 24 8.27 -3.38 12.90
N ILE A 25 7.91 -3.34 11.61
CA ILE A 25 8.82 -3.55 10.50
C ILE A 25 9.49 -2.25 10.06
N TYR A 26 8.71 -1.20 9.85
CA TYR A 26 9.16 0.00 9.14
C TYR A 26 9.59 1.13 10.05
N LEU A 27 9.41 1.05 11.38
CA LEU A 27 9.83 2.13 12.26
C LEU A 27 11.33 2.07 12.60
N ASN A 28 11.94 0.89 12.67
CA ASN A 28 13.35 0.71 13.05
C ASN A 28 14.06 -0.41 12.26
N GLY A 29 13.55 -0.74 11.07
CA GLY A 29 14.04 -1.83 10.24
C GLY A 29 14.09 -1.45 8.78
N GLU A 30 12.94 -1.57 8.09
CA GLU A 30 12.80 -1.24 6.67
C GLU A 30 12.26 0.18 6.45
N CYS A 31 12.64 1.15 7.29
CA CYS A 31 12.11 2.52 7.21
C CYS A 31 12.33 3.18 5.84
N TYR A 32 13.47 2.92 5.20
CA TYR A 32 13.78 3.38 3.85
C TYR A 32 12.83 2.81 2.80
N THR A 33 12.48 1.52 2.88
CA THR A 33 11.47 0.90 1.99
C THR A 33 10.12 1.60 2.11
N PHE A 34 9.76 1.97 3.34
CA PHE A 34 8.51 2.65 3.60
C PHE A 34 8.52 4.10 3.09
N ALA A 35 9.60 4.82 3.35
CA ALA A 35 9.81 6.17 2.83
C ALA A 35 9.83 6.19 1.30
N ALA A 36 10.48 5.23 0.65
CA ALA A 36 10.46 5.08 -0.81
C ALA A 36 9.05 4.79 -1.34
N ALA A 37 8.29 3.93 -0.64
CA ALA A 37 6.90 3.66 -0.98
C ALA A 37 6.01 4.91 -0.90
N LEU A 38 6.16 5.72 0.15
CA LEU A 38 5.45 7.01 0.28
C LEU A 38 5.92 7.99 -0.80
N SER A 39 7.21 8.12 -1.00
CA SER A 39 7.82 9.05 -1.94
C SER A 39 7.34 8.79 -3.37
N ARG A 40 7.43 7.56 -3.86
CA ARG A 40 6.96 7.19 -5.20
C ARG A 40 5.45 7.35 -5.37
N ALA A 41 4.68 7.10 -4.31
CA ALA A 41 3.22 7.13 -4.39
C ALA A 41 2.63 8.54 -4.30
N LEU A 42 3.30 9.44 -3.58
CA LEU A 42 2.81 10.79 -3.27
C LEU A 42 3.64 11.89 -3.93
N ASP A 43 4.76 11.54 -4.56
CA ASP A 43 5.75 12.46 -5.14
C ASP A 43 6.36 13.40 -4.09
N TRP A 44 6.61 12.86 -2.89
CA TRP A 44 7.18 13.59 -1.76
C TRP A 44 8.64 13.22 -1.58
N PRO A 45 9.55 14.18 -1.32
CA PRO A 45 10.97 13.86 -1.20
C PRO A 45 11.25 13.04 0.05
N MET A 46 12.14 12.04 -0.08
CA MET A 46 12.64 11.28 1.05
C MET A 46 13.63 12.11 1.86
N ILE A 47 13.58 11.94 3.17
CA ILE A 47 14.53 12.51 4.11
C ILE A 47 15.03 11.45 5.07
N GLY A 48 16.27 11.60 5.51
CA GLY A 48 16.97 10.75 6.45
C GLY A 48 17.36 11.51 7.70
N LEU A 49 17.06 10.92 8.86
CA LEU A 49 17.70 11.30 10.11
C LEU A 49 19.04 10.57 10.17
N MET A 50 20.13 11.32 10.15
CA MET A 50 21.50 10.83 10.04
C MET A 50 22.17 10.66 11.41
N GLU A 51 22.84 9.54 11.60
CA GLU A 51 23.77 9.27 12.70
C GLU A 51 25.16 9.02 12.12
N GLY A 52 25.98 10.08 12.07
CA GLY A 52 27.24 10.09 11.32
C GLY A 52 26.98 9.88 9.82
N ASP A 53 27.59 8.85 9.24
CA ASP A 53 27.45 8.50 7.82
C ASP A 53 26.32 7.48 7.58
N THR A 54 25.49 7.19 8.59
CA THR A 54 24.41 6.20 8.50
C THR A 54 23.05 6.85 8.65
N VAL A 55 22.05 6.34 7.91
CA VAL A 55 20.65 6.74 8.08
C VAL A 55 20.08 5.99 9.28
N ALA A 56 19.83 6.68 10.39
CA ALA A 56 19.18 6.13 11.58
C ALA A 56 17.68 5.89 11.34
N HIS A 57 17.03 6.78 10.57
CA HIS A 57 15.63 6.63 10.16
C HIS A 57 15.33 7.35 8.86
N ALA A 58 14.36 6.85 8.09
CA ALA A 58 13.91 7.48 6.85
C ALA A 58 12.42 7.81 6.92
N ALA A 59 12.07 8.95 6.33
CA ALA A 59 10.73 9.51 6.26
C ALA A 59 10.53 10.25 4.93
N VAL A 60 9.38 10.88 4.75
CA VAL A 60 9.13 11.82 3.65
C VAL A 60 8.81 13.21 4.20
N LEU A 61 9.12 14.24 3.42
CA LEU A 61 8.72 15.61 3.73
C LEU A 61 7.42 15.94 2.98
N THR A 62 6.36 16.31 3.70
CA THR A 62 5.09 16.72 3.11
C THR A 62 5.22 18.11 2.46
N PRO A 63 4.28 18.52 1.58
CA PRO A 63 4.26 19.86 0.99
C PRO A 63 4.17 21.01 2.00
N GLU A 64 3.75 20.72 3.24
CA GLU A 64 3.68 21.66 4.36
C GLU A 64 4.92 21.62 5.25
N ASP A 65 6.04 21.11 4.74
CA ASP A 65 7.33 20.98 5.43
C ASP A 65 7.27 20.14 6.70
N LYS A 66 6.35 19.17 6.77
CA LYS A 66 6.23 18.22 7.89
C LYS A 66 6.89 16.90 7.58
N ILE A 67 7.35 16.21 8.61
CA ILE A 67 7.98 14.89 8.49
C ILE A 67 6.91 13.81 8.68
N LEU A 68 6.75 12.90 7.72
CA LEU A 68 5.83 11.78 7.82
C LEU A 68 6.56 10.45 7.68
N ASP A 69 6.32 9.54 8.62
CA ASP A 69 6.80 8.15 8.58
C ASP A 69 5.67 7.14 8.84
N VAL A 70 6.02 5.87 9.09
CA VAL A 70 5.05 4.79 9.36
C VAL A 70 4.13 5.05 10.56
N ARG A 71 4.37 6.06 11.39
CA ARG A 71 3.43 6.41 12.46
C ARG A 71 2.17 7.09 11.91
N GLY A 72 2.22 7.64 10.70
CA GLY A 72 1.07 8.27 10.04
C GLY A 72 0.71 9.66 10.56
N ILE A 73 1.48 10.19 11.51
CA ILE A 73 1.29 11.51 12.09
C ILE A 73 2.37 12.43 11.50
N PRO A 74 2.00 13.52 10.80
CA PRO A 74 2.98 14.50 10.35
C PRO A 74 3.57 15.28 11.54
N PHE A 75 4.89 15.21 11.71
CA PHE A 75 5.65 15.92 12.73
C PHE A 75 6.14 17.27 12.20
N ALA A 76 6.22 18.30 13.05
CA ALA A 76 7.02 19.48 12.72
C ALA A 76 8.52 19.10 12.66
N GLN A 77 9.34 19.84 11.91
CA GLN A 77 10.78 19.55 11.80
C GLN A 77 11.55 19.73 13.10
N ASP A 78 10.98 20.39 14.09
CA ASP A 78 11.54 20.55 15.43
C ASP A 78 10.79 19.71 16.48
N ASP A 79 9.88 18.82 16.07
CA ASP A 79 9.11 18.00 16.99
C ASP A 79 10.01 16.89 17.58
N PRO A 80 10.27 16.89 18.90
CA PRO A 80 11.13 15.90 19.53
C PRO A 80 10.60 14.47 19.42
N GLU A 81 9.29 14.26 19.22
CA GLU A 81 8.71 12.93 19.07
C GLU A 81 9.21 12.22 17.79
N PHE A 82 9.60 12.97 16.75
CA PHE A 82 10.15 12.36 15.54
C PHE A 82 11.42 11.55 15.84
N GLY A 83 12.40 12.18 16.49
CA GLY A 83 13.73 11.61 16.78
C GLY A 83 13.82 10.81 18.10
N ARG A 84 12.80 10.85 18.96
CA ARG A 84 12.85 10.31 20.34
C ARG A 84 13.33 8.86 20.43
N ILE A 85 12.82 7.99 19.57
CA ILE A 85 13.18 6.55 19.58
C ILE A 85 14.58 6.27 19.03
N PHE A 86 15.15 7.23 18.31
CA PHE A 86 16.49 7.19 17.73
C PHE A 86 17.50 7.96 18.59
N ASN A 87 17.12 8.41 19.79
CA ASN A 87 17.95 9.24 20.68
C ASN A 87 18.42 10.58 20.06
N HIS A 88 17.70 11.10 19.06
CA HIS A 88 17.97 12.40 18.44
C HIS A 88 17.06 13.48 19.03
N LYS A 89 17.61 14.68 19.24
CA LYS A 89 16.88 15.84 19.75
C LYS A 89 16.88 16.96 18.72
N PRO A 90 15.81 17.76 18.63
CA PRO A 90 15.78 18.94 17.78
C PRO A 90 16.75 20.02 18.31
N PRO A 91 17.18 20.98 17.46
CA PRO A 91 16.89 21.07 16.03
C PRO A 91 17.59 19.95 15.24
N TYR A 92 16.97 19.50 14.15
CA TYR A 92 17.53 18.43 13.32
C TYR A 92 18.29 18.96 12.09
N ASP A 93 18.54 20.26 12.01
CA ASP A 93 19.13 20.91 10.83
C ASP A 93 20.47 20.29 10.40
N ASP A 94 21.29 19.84 11.36
CA ASP A 94 22.59 19.24 11.11
C ASP A 94 22.53 17.73 10.77
N CYS A 95 21.38 17.09 10.98
CA CYS A 95 21.22 15.64 10.84
C CYS A 95 20.05 15.20 9.97
N LEU A 96 19.19 16.10 9.49
CA LEU A 96 18.21 15.79 8.45
C LEU A 96 18.81 16.05 7.06
N GLN A 97 18.79 15.03 6.21
CA GLN A 97 19.29 15.12 4.85
C GLN A 97 18.26 14.61 3.85
N PHE A 98 18.20 15.20 2.67
CA PHE A 98 17.47 14.61 1.55
C PHE A 98 18.15 13.33 1.12
N LEU A 99 17.35 12.31 0.85
CA LEU A 99 17.82 11.01 0.37
C LEU A 99 17.28 10.73 -1.02
N LEU A 100 18.12 10.12 -1.85
CA LEU A 100 17.76 9.47 -3.09
C LEU A 100 17.77 7.95 -2.87
N GLU A 101 17.00 7.23 -3.69
CA GLU A 101 17.00 5.76 -3.60
C GLU A 101 18.38 5.15 -3.90
N GLU A 102 19.21 5.86 -4.67
CA GLU A 102 20.59 5.46 -5.00
C GLU A 102 21.58 5.65 -3.84
N ASP A 103 21.22 6.39 -2.79
CA ASP A 103 22.07 6.59 -1.61
C ASP A 103 22.14 5.34 -0.72
N PHE A 104 21.28 4.35 -0.98
CA PHE A 104 21.22 3.13 -0.18
C PHE A 104 22.14 2.03 -0.76
N PRO A 105 22.95 1.36 0.07
CA PRO A 105 23.93 0.36 -0.38
C PRO A 105 23.29 -0.91 -0.97
N ARG A 106 21.97 -1.09 -0.80
CA ARG A 106 21.22 -2.21 -1.36
C ARG A 106 20.06 -1.66 -2.20
N PRO A 107 19.86 -2.17 -3.42
CA PRO A 107 18.73 -1.77 -4.22
C PRO A 107 17.43 -2.22 -3.54
N PHE A 108 16.40 -1.39 -3.67
CA PHE A 108 15.08 -1.75 -3.21
C PHE A 108 14.53 -2.94 -3.97
N HIS A 109 13.96 -3.90 -3.25
CA HIS A 109 13.14 -4.92 -3.87
C HIS A 109 11.76 -4.33 -4.17
N GLU A 110 11.42 -4.16 -5.45
CA GLU A 110 10.13 -3.60 -5.90
C GLU A 110 8.92 -4.22 -5.20
N ARG A 111 8.97 -5.54 -4.96
CA ARG A 111 7.91 -6.23 -4.22
C ARG A 111 7.69 -5.65 -2.83
N HIS A 112 8.73 -5.28 -2.11
CA HIS A 112 8.63 -4.74 -0.75
C HIS A 112 8.08 -3.32 -0.75
N ILE A 113 8.50 -2.49 -1.72
CA ILE A 113 7.94 -1.15 -1.92
C ILE A 113 6.44 -1.23 -2.18
N LEU A 114 6.01 -2.12 -3.08
CA LEU A 114 4.59 -2.30 -3.38
C LEU A 114 3.78 -2.79 -2.18
N ILE A 115 4.36 -3.67 -1.35
CA ILE A 115 3.73 -4.14 -0.11
C ILE A 115 3.61 -2.97 0.89
N ALA A 116 4.69 -2.22 1.12
CA ALA A 116 4.70 -1.06 2.00
C ALA A 116 3.69 0.01 1.55
N GLN A 117 3.61 0.29 0.24
CA GLN A 117 2.64 1.21 -0.34
C GLN A 117 1.19 0.76 -0.09
N ARG A 118 0.91 -0.54 -0.24
CA ARG A 118 -0.43 -1.10 0.06
C ARG A 118 -0.79 -0.93 1.53
N TYR A 119 0.15 -1.16 2.44
CA TYR A 119 -0.08 -0.94 3.87
C TYR A 119 -0.30 0.54 4.18
N ALA A 120 0.50 1.43 3.58
CA ALA A 120 0.33 2.87 3.77
C ALA A 120 -1.05 3.37 3.32
N GLN A 121 -1.53 2.93 2.15
CA GLN A 121 -2.87 3.27 1.67
C GLN A 121 -4.00 2.78 2.59
N GLN A 122 -3.84 1.58 3.16
CA GLN A 122 -4.83 1.02 4.09
C GLN A 122 -4.79 1.70 5.46
N LEU A 123 -3.61 2.07 5.94
CA LEU A 123 -3.43 2.67 7.26
C LEU A 123 -3.79 4.16 7.27
N TRP A 124 -3.49 4.89 6.19
CA TRP A 124 -3.75 6.33 6.08
C TRP A 124 -4.47 6.64 4.76
N PRO A 125 -5.75 6.26 4.65
CA PRO A 125 -6.55 6.51 3.46
C PRO A 125 -6.78 8.01 3.20
N SER A 126 -6.54 8.87 4.19
CA SER A 126 -6.67 10.33 4.12
C SER A 126 -5.52 11.04 3.41
N LEU A 127 -4.39 10.36 3.15
CA LEU A 127 -3.30 10.92 2.36
C LEU A 127 -3.71 11.09 0.88
N PRO A 128 -3.10 12.03 0.13
CA PRO A 128 -3.55 12.39 -1.21
C PRO A 128 -3.06 11.38 -2.26
N TRP A 129 -3.52 10.14 -2.19
CA TRP A 129 -3.13 9.06 -3.11
C TRP A 129 -3.62 9.34 -4.55
N PRO A 130 -2.74 9.73 -5.50
CA PRO A 130 -3.16 10.03 -6.88
C PRO A 130 -3.74 8.79 -7.58
N TYR A 131 -3.24 7.61 -7.20
CA TYR A 131 -3.68 6.30 -7.65
C TYR A 131 -3.98 5.40 -6.46
N SER A 132 -5.09 5.67 -5.76
CA SER A 132 -5.52 4.84 -4.62
C SER A 132 -6.01 3.46 -5.08
N ARG A 133 -5.79 2.45 -4.22
CA ARG A 133 -6.33 1.10 -4.40
C ARG A 133 -7.85 1.11 -4.43
N GLU A 134 -8.48 1.96 -3.64
CA GLU A 134 -9.93 2.14 -3.60
C GLU A 134 -10.44 2.57 -4.97
N ARG A 135 -9.79 3.56 -5.59
CA ARG A 135 -10.15 4.02 -6.94
C ARG A 135 -9.92 2.94 -7.99
N LYS A 136 -8.84 2.18 -7.89
CA LYS A 136 -8.58 1.03 -8.77
C LYS A 136 -9.69 -0.03 -8.65
N VAL A 137 -10.09 -0.38 -7.43
CA VAL A 137 -11.16 -1.33 -7.16
C VAL A 137 -12.50 -0.80 -7.65
N GLN A 138 -12.80 0.48 -7.42
CA GLN A 138 -14.02 1.11 -7.91
C GLN A 138 -14.10 1.04 -9.44
N ASN A 139 -13.05 1.45 -10.15
CA ASN A 139 -13.00 1.37 -11.62
C ASN A 139 -13.18 -0.07 -12.11
N PHE A 140 -12.60 -1.05 -11.40
CA PHE A 140 -12.77 -2.47 -11.73
C PHE A 140 -14.22 -2.91 -11.56
N LEU A 141 -14.88 -2.56 -10.46
CA LEU A 141 -16.28 -2.90 -10.19
C LEU A 141 -17.23 -2.23 -11.19
N GLU A 142 -16.95 -0.99 -11.60
CA GLU A 142 -17.71 -0.28 -12.64
C GLU A 142 -17.55 -0.98 -14.00
N GLY A 143 -16.31 -1.39 -14.33
CA GLY A 143 -16.04 -2.20 -15.52
C GLY A 143 -16.75 -3.56 -15.50
N LEU A 144 -16.79 -4.20 -14.33
CA LEU A 144 -17.46 -5.47 -14.11
C LEU A 144 -18.99 -5.35 -14.27
N GLU A 145 -19.61 -4.31 -13.71
CA GLU A 145 -21.05 -4.05 -13.87
C GLU A 145 -21.41 -3.87 -15.36
N ARG A 146 -20.57 -3.14 -16.11
CA ARG A 146 -20.76 -2.96 -17.55
C ARG A 146 -20.67 -4.28 -18.31
N LEU A 147 -19.64 -5.11 -18.05
CA LEU A 147 -19.47 -6.41 -18.71
C LEU A 147 -20.63 -7.38 -18.39
N CYS A 148 -21.07 -7.41 -17.14
CA CYS A 148 -22.24 -8.17 -16.71
C CYS A 148 -23.50 -7.75 -17.50
N THR A 149 -23.70 -6.43 -17.64
CA THR A 149 -24.85 -5.88 -18.39
C THR A 149 -24.77 -6.20 -19.88
N GLU A 150 -23.61 -6.04 -20.50
CA GLU A 150 -23.39 -6.27 -21.92
C GLU A 150 -23.67 -7.72 -22.35
N HIS A 151 -23.33 -8.67 -21.48
CA HIS A 151 -23.47 -10.10 -21.79
C HIS A 151 -24.68 -10.77 -21.13
N ASP A 152 -25.52 -10.01 -20.40
CA ASP A 152 -26.64 -10.56 -19.61
C ASP A 152 -26.20 -11.67 -18.65
N VAL A 153 -25.05 -11.47 -17.99
CA VAL A 153 -24.48 -12.39 -17.00
C VAL A 153 -24.35 -11.68 -15.66
N SER A 154 -24.56 -12.42 -14.57
CA SER A 154 -24.30 -11.92 -13.21
C SER A 154 -23.29 -12.80 -12.49
N ILE A 155 -22.42 -12.16 -11.71
CA ILE A 155 -21.51 -12.84 -10.80
C ILE A 155 -22.19 -12.89 -9.43
N PHE A 156 -22.33 -14.10 -8.90
CA PHE A 156 -22.88 -14.31 -7.57
C PHE A 156 -22.04 -15.36 -6.84
N THR A 157 -22.01 -15.28 -5.52
CA THR A 157 -21.38 -16.29 -4.66
C THR A 157 -22.46 -17.14 -4.00
N PRO A 158 -22.39 -18.48 -4.11
CA PRO A 158 -23.27 -19.34 -3.35
C PRO A 158 -23.08 -19.08 -1.85
N ASN A 159 -24.19 -19.05 -1.10
CA ASN A 159 -24.21 -18.88 0.36
C ASN A 159 -23.62 -17.56 0.89
N GLY A 160 -23.54 -16.52 0.06
CA GLY A 160 -23.05 -15.19 0.49
C GLY A 160 -21.55 -15.14 0.77
N GLY A 161 -20.76 -16.02 0.14
CA GLY A 161 -19.31 -15.96 0.20
C GLY A 161 -18.75 -14.64 -0.34
N SER A 162 -17.54 -14.27 0.07
CA SER A 162 -16.86 -13.06 -0.44
C SER A 162 -16.07 -13.34 -1.71
N ILE A 163 -16.02 -12.37 -2.62
CA ILE A 163 -15.10 -12.35 -3.75
C ILE A 163 -13.89 -11.52 -3.33
N PHE A 164 -12.70 -12.08 -3.42
CA PHE A 164 -11.45 -11.38 -3.11
C PHE A 164 -10.88 -10.78 -4.40
N LEU A 165 -10.53 -9.49 -4.33
CA LEU A 165 -9.86 -8.77 -5.41
C LEU A 165 -8.39 -8.56 -5.04
N GLU A 166 -7.50 -9.09 -5.88
CA GLU A 166 -6.05 -9.00 -5.72
C GLU A 166 -5.42 -8.35 -6.95
N ASP A 167 -4.24 -7.78 -6.77
CA ASP A 167 -3.46 -7.27 -7.90
C ASP A 167 -2.94 -8.45 -8.75
N CYS A 168 -3.04 -8.32 -10.07
CA CYS A 168 -2.47 -9.28 -11.00
C CYS A 168 -0.94 -9.35 -10.84
N GLN A 169 -0.38 -10.54 -10.68
CA GLN A 169 1.06 -10.77 -10.48
C GLN A 169 1.77 -11.30 -11.74
N GLY A 170 1.25 -11.04 -12.94
CA GLY A 170 1.90 -11.38 -14.22
C GLY A 170 1.93 -12.86 -14.63
N GLY A 171 1.51 -13.76 -13.73
CA GLY A 171 1.40 -15.20 -13.96
C GLY A 171 0.03 -15.67 -14.49
N GLU A 172 -0.83 -14.78 -14.95
CA GLU A 172 -2.17 -15.16 -15.43
C GLU A 172 -2.15 -15.59 -16.89
N ALA A 173 -2.67 -16.78 -17.16
CA ALA A 173 -2.89 -17.30 -18.52
C ALA A 173 -4.34 -17.06 -19.00
N GLY A 174 -5.27 -16.81 -18.07
CA GLY A 174 -6.66 -16.50 -18.38
C GLY A 174 -7.64 -17.08 -17.36
N PHE A 175 -8.85 -17.36 -17.80
CA PHE A 175 -9.93 -17.94 -17.00
C PHE A 175 -10.57 -19.11 -17.73
N GLU A 176 -10.97 -20.14 -16.98
CA GLU A 176 -11.73 -21.29 -17.47
C GLU A 176 -13.15 -21.26 -16.87
N GLY A 177 -14.16 -21.50 -17.70
CA GLY A 177 -15.55 -21.68 -17.27
C GLY A 177 -16.00 -23.13 -17.39
N THR A 178 -16.43 -23.74 -16.30
CA THR A 178 -17.02 -25.11 -16.31
C THR A 178 -18.49 -25.04 -15.98
N ALA A 179 -19.34 -25.66 -16.80
CA ALA A 179 -20.79 -25.72 -16.54
C ALA A 179 -21.08 -26.42 -15.21
N PHE A 180 -21.96 -25.82 -14.40
CA PHE A 180 -22.48 -26.40 -13.18
C PHE A 180 -23.68 -27.29 -13.53
N PRO A 181 -23.74 -28.56 -13.05
CA PRO A 181 -24.61 -29.57 -13.64
C PRO A 181 -26.12 -29.32 -13.56
N SER A 182 -26.59 -28.43 -12.68
CA SER A 182 -28.00 -28.41 -12.27
C SER A 182 -28.81 -27.19 -12.69
N ASP A 183 -28.19 -26.11 -13.18
CA ASP A 183 -28.89 -24.82 -13.29
C ASP A 183 -28.31 -23.81 -14.29
N GLY A 184 -27.53 -24.26 -15.28
CA GLY A 184 -27.00 -23.40 -16.34
C GLY A 184 -25.97 -22.37 -15.87
N LYS A 185 -25.49 -22.49 -14.62
CA LYS A 185 -24.41 -21.67 -14.08
C LYS A 185 -23.05 -22.17 -14.56
N TYR A 186 -22.05 -21.32 -14.43
CA TYR A 186 -20.67 -21.68 -14.71
C TYR A 186 -19.78 -21.37 -13.50
N ILE A 187 -18.88 -22.28 -13.18
CA ILE A 187 -17.79 -22.03 -12.23
C ILE A 187 -16.64 -21.44 -13.04
N ILE A 188 -16.23 -20.22 -12.68
CA ILE A 188 -15.06 -19.56 -13.27
C ILE A 188 -13.85 -19.84 -12.39
N LYS A 189 -12.77 -20.35 -12.99
CA LYS A 189 -11.48 -20.57 -12.35
C LYS A 189 -10.41 -19.74 -13.03
N ARG A 190 -9.50 -19.18 -12.23
CA ARG A 190 -8.28 -18.52 -12.72
C ARG A 190 -7.29 -19.58 -13.20
N ILE A 191 -6.67 -19.36 -14.34
CA ILE A 191 -5.59 -20.21 -14.89
C ILE A 191 -4.26 -19.47 -14.71
N LEU A 192 -3.29 -20.15 -14.10
CA LEU A 192 -1.92 -19.64 -13.96
C LEU A 192 -1.06 -20.19 -15.09
N LYS A 193 -0.10 -19.39 -15.57
CA LYS A 193 0.96 -19.87 -16.46
C LYS A 193 1.77 -20.93 -15.71
N ASN A 194 2.02 -22.06 -16.35
CA ASN A 194 2.97 -23.03 -15.81
C ASN A 194 4.36 -22.41 -15.88
N GLU A 195 5.06 -22.35 -14.74
CA GLU A 195 6.49 -22.04 -14.71
C GLU A 195 7.24 -23.25 -15.32
N GLY A 196 7.27 -23.37 -16.65
CA GLY A 196 7.89 -24.52 -17.32
C GLY A 196 7.65 -24.70 -18.82
N GLU A 197 6.90 -23.82 -19.49
CA GLU A 197 6.74 -23.78 -20.96
C GLU A 197 7.25 -22.48 -21.57
#